data_AF-A0A9P5CQH4-F1
#
_entry.id   AF-A0A9P5CQH4-F1
#
_cell.length_a   1.000
_cell.length_b   1.000
_cell.length_c   1.000
_cell.angle_alpha   90.00
_cell.angle_beta   90.00
_cell.angle_gamma   90.00
#
_symmetry.space_group_name_H-M   'P 1'
#
loop_
_entity.id
_entity.type
_entity.pdbx_description
1 polymer ?
#
loop_
_entity_poly.entity_id
_entity_poly.type
_entity_poly.pdbx_seq_one_letter_code
_entity_poly.pdbx_strand_id
1 'polypeptide(L)'
;MIEVIEVHKPIIDRYGRYPYRNAIEGRKSTEEELEWIEKTDHFAEAPPAVAERVREDVKAGRWTPLGAGRDASAAGVRCMAGPS
;
A
#
# COMPACT_ATOMS: atom_id res chain seq x y z
N MET A 1 -1.71 -17.10 -20.21
CA MET A 1 -2.26 -16.40 -19.02
C MET A 1 -1.20 -16.57 -17.95
N ILE A 2 -0.59 -15.48 -17.48
CA ILE A 2 0.39 -15.55 -16.39
C ILE A 2 -0.39 -15.51 -15.09
N GLU A 3 -0.12 -16.45 -14.20
CA GLU A 3 -0.79 -16.51 -12.90
C GLU A 3 -0.19 -15.47 -11.97
N VAL A 4 -1.06 -14.77 -11.22
CA VAL A 4 -0.65 -13.75 -10.24
C VAL A 4 0.41 -14.31 -9.28
N ILE A 5 0.30 -15.57 -8.88
CA ILE A 5 1.26 -16.19 -7.96
C ILE A 5 2.68 -16.29 -8.54
N GLU A 6 2.81 -16.49 -9.86
CA GLU A 6 4.11 -16.66 -10.53
C GLU A 6 4.93 -15.37 -10.53
N VAL A 7 4.26 -14.21 -10.54
CA VAL A 7 4.94 -12.90 -10.44
C VAL A 7 5.11 -12.44 -9.00
N HIS A 8 4.25 -12.86 -8.08
CA HIS A 8 4.30 -12.44 -6.67
C HIS A 8 5.34 -13.21 -5.85
N LYS A 9 5.46 -14.53 -6.09
CA LYS A 9 6.34 -15.39 -5.31
C LYS A 9 7.83 -15.02 -5.45
N PRO A 10 8.39 -14.77 -6.65
CA PRO A 10 9.81 -14.44 -6.79
C PRO A 10 10.25 -13.18 -6.03
N ILE A 11 9.35 -12.20 -5.91
CA ILE A 11 9.61 -10.96 -5.16
C ILE A 11 9.75 -11.27 -3.67
N ILE A 12 8.84 -12.09 -3.13
CA ILE A 12 8.91 -12.56 -1.74
C ILE A 12 10.13 -13.44 -1.51
N ASP A 13 10.45 -14.35 -2.44
CA ASP A 13 11.61 -15.23 -2.30
C ASP A 13 12.93 -14.44 -2.29
N ARG A 14 13.01 -13.32 -3.03
CA ARG A 14 14.20 -12.46 -3.09
C ARG A 14 14.32 -11.48 -1.92
N TYR A 15 13.25 -10.78 -1.57
CA TYR A 15 13.28 -9.67 -0.61
C TYR A 15 12.63 -10.01 0.75
N GLY A 16 11.92 -11.14 0.85
CA GLY A 16 11.12 -11.52 2.02
C GLY A 16 9.85 -10.67 2.23
N ARG A 17 9.62 -9.67 1.37
CA ARG A 17 8.53 -8.68 1.45
C ARG A 17 8.32 -8.02 0.09
N TYR A 18 7.32 -7.15 0.01
CA TYR A 18 7.05 -6.35 -1.19
C TYR A 18 7.67 -4.95 -1.08
N PRO A 19 8.75 -4.62 -1.82
CA PRO A 19 9.45 -3.34 -1.69
C PRO A 19 8.56 -2.11 -1.87
N TYR A 20 7.64 -2.13 -2.85
CA TYR A 20 6.71 -1.04 -3.13
C TYR A 20 5.73 -0.73 -1.98
N ARG A 21 5.59 -1.62 -0.98
CA ARG A 21 4.76 -1.39 0.21
C ARG A 21 5.52 -0.73 1.36
N ASN A 22 6.84 -0.60 1.27
CA ASN A 22 7.67 -0.05 2.35
C ASN A 22 7.19 1.34 2.79
N ALA A 23 6.81 2.19 1.83
CA ALA A 23 6.26 3.52 2.11
C ALA A 23 4.99 3.44 2.96
N ILE A 24 4.02 2.57 2.64
CA ILE A 24 2.78 2.43 3.42
C ILE A 24 3.07 1.90 4.82
N GLU A 25 3.93 0.89 4.91
CA GLU A 25 4.30 0.24 6.18
C GLU A 25 5.25 1.08 7.04
N GLY A 26 5.78 2.20 6.51
CA GLY A 26 6.69 3.10 7.22
C GLY A 26 8.10 2.52 7.37
N ARG A 27 8.51 1.64 6.47
CA ARG A 27 9.86 1.06 6.42
C ARG A 27 10.75 1.87 5.48
N LYS A 28 12.05 1.88 5.78
CA LYS A 28 13.07 2.39 4.85
C LYS A 28 13.43 1.30 3.84
N SER A 29 13.42 1.64 2.55
CA SER A 29 13.89 0.76 1.49
C SER A 29 15.41 0.68 1.50
N THR A 30 15.96 -0.47 1.13
CA THR A 30 17.39 -0.62 0.80
C THR A 30 17.69 -0.11 -0.61
N GLU A 31 18.96 0.09 -0.94
CA GLU A 31 19.37 0.50 -2.30
C GLU A 31 18.88 -0.49 -3.37
N GLU A 32 19.07 -1.80 -3.14
CA GLU A 32 18.61 -2.85 -4.06
C GLU A 32 17.09 -2.88 -4.24
N GLU A 33 16.34 -2.49 -3.21
CA GLU A 33 14.88 -2.37 -3.27
C GLU A 33 14.48 -1.15 -4.10
N LEU A 34 15.17 -0.01 -3.96
CA LEU A 34 14.93 1.21 -4.73
C LEU A 34 15.23 1.00 -6.22
N GLU A 35 16.38 0.40 -6.55
CA GLU A 35 16.73 0.08 -7.95
C GLU A 35 15.70 -0.85 -8.60
N TRP A 36 15.17 -1.81 -7.84
CA TRP A 36 14.15 -2.72 -8.34
C TRP A 36 12.83 -1.99 -8.60
N ILE A 37 12.40 -1.11 -7.69
CA ILE A 37 11.21 -0.28 -7.86
C ILE A 37 11.34 0.57 -9.13
N GLU A 38 12.47 1.24 -9.33
CA GLU A 38 12.76 2.04 -10.53
C GLU A 38 12.68 1.20 -11.82
N LYS A 39 13.30 0.02 -11.83
CA LYS A 39 13.26 -0.92 -12.98
C LYS A 39 11.85 -1.42 -13.29
N THR A 40 10.96 -1.46 -12.30
CA THR A 40 9.56 -1.87 -12.45
C THR A 40 8.60 -0.71 -12.70
N ASP A 41 9.12 0.49 -13.01
CA ASP A 41 8.34 1.70 -13.26
C ASP A 41 7.40 2.05 -12.09
N HIS A 42 7.92 1.94 -10.87
CA HIS A 42 7.18 2.27 -9.64
C HIS A 42 5.86 1.47 -9.49
N PHE A 43 5.85 0.21 -9.95
CA PHE A 43 4.68 -0.65 -9.89
C PHE A 43 4.07 -0.71 -8.49
N ALA A 44 2.80 -0.30 -8.39
CA ALA A 44 1.99 -0.28 -7.16
C ALA A 44 2.56 0.56 -6.00
N GLU A 45 3.54 1.44 -6.25
CA GLU A 45 4.05 2.36 -5.24
C GLU A 45 3.04 3.50 -5.02
N ALA A 46 2.74 3.78 -3.75
CA ALA A 46 1.94 4.93 -3.37
C ALA A 46 2.85 6.15 -3.20
N PRO A 47 2.45 7.35 -3.69
CA PRO A 47 3.15 8.58 -3.37
C PRO A 47 3.30 8.74 -1.84
N PRO A 48 4.42 9.30 -1.33
CA PRO A 48 4.69 9.36 0.11
C PRO A 48 3.55 9.97 0.93
N ALA A 49 2.94 11.06 0.44
CA ALA A 49 1.80 11.70 1.10
C ALA A 49 0.56 10.80 1.18
N VAL A 50 0.33 9.94 0.17
CA VAL A 50 -0.76 8.96 0.18
C VAL A 50 -0.44 7.83 1.14
N ALA A 51 0.80 7.34 1.14
CA ALA A 51 1.26 6.29 2.04
C ALA A 51 1.13 6.70 3.53
N GLU A 52 1.48 7.93 3.87
CA GLU A 52 1.29 8.50 5.21
C GLU A 52 -0.18 8.54 5.60
N ARG A 53 -1.04 9.09 4.74
CA ARG A 53 -2.49 9.13 4.97
C ARG A 53 -3.09 7.75 5.20
N VAL A 54 -2.74 6.77 4.34
CA VAL A 54 -3.21 5.39 4.48
C VAL A 54 -2.81 4.81 5.83
N ARG A 55 -1.57 5.05 6.26
CA ARG A 55 -1.07 4.57 7.55
C ARG A 55 -1.83 5.18 8.73
N GLU A 56 -2.13 6.47 8.69
CA GLU A 56 -2.93 7.16 9.72
C GLU A 56 -4.35 6.62 9.79
N ASP A 57 -4.97 6.37 8.64
CA ASP A 57 -6.31 5.83 8.56
C ASP A 57 -6.39 4.40 9.07
N VAL A 58 -5.41 3.55 8.72
CA VAL A 58 -5.29 2.20 9.29
C VAL A 58 -5.14 2.25 10.81
N LYS A 59 -4.28 3.14 11.34
CA LYS A 59 -4.12 3.32 12.79
C LYS A 59 -5.39 3.79 13.49
N ALA A 60 -6.19 4.62 12.81
CA ALA A 60 -7.42 5.16 13.36
C ALA A 60 -8.67 4.30 13.08
N GLY A 61 -8.53 3.18 12.37
CA GLY A 61 -9.66 2.37 11.90
C GLY A 61 -10.61 3.16 10.97
N ARG A 62 -10.09 4.16 10.25
CA ARG A 62 -10.85 4.99 9.31
C ARG A 62 -10.67 4.48 7.90
N TRP A 63 -11.71 4.63 7.08
CA TRP A 63 -11.68 4.32 5.67
C TRP A 63 -11.97 5.59 4.86
N THR A 64 -10.93 6.39 4.61
CA THR A 64 -11.06 7.61 3.81
C THR A 64 -10.96 7.28 2.32
N PRO A 65 -11.93 7.70 1.47
CA PRO A 65 -11.84 7.53 0.03
C PRO A 65 -10.63 8.30 -0.53
N LEU A 66 -9.78 7.62 -1.30
CA LEU A 66 -8.55 8.23 -1.82
C LEU A 66 -8.81 9.39 -2.80
N GLY A 67 -9.98 9.41 -3.45
CA GLY A 67 -10.39 10.41 -4.46
C GLY A 67 -11.30 11.53 -3.94
N ALA A 68 -11.65 11.52 -2.65
CA ALA A 68 -12.36 12.64 -2.04
C ALA A 68 -11.33 13.54 -1.36
N GLY A 69 -11.36 14.84 -1.63
CA GLY A 69 -10.45 15.81 -0.98
C GLY A 69 -10.59 15.78 0.55
N ARG A 70 -9.65 16.43 1.26
CA ARG A 70 -9.64 16.54 2.74
C ARG A 70 -10.91 17.17 3.33
N ASP A 71 -11.77 17.69 2.47
CA ASP A 71 -13.04 18.37 2.68
C ASP A 71 -14.27 17.47 2.53
N ALA A 72 -14.11 16.17 2.20
CA ALA A 72 -15.17 15.18 2.37
C ALA A 72 -15.34 14.79 3.85
N SER A 73 -15.72 15.78 4.64
CA SER A 73 -16.35 15.58 5.95
C SER A 73 -17.54 14.65 5.78
N ALA A 74 -17.62 13.65 6.65
CA ALA A 74 -18.81 12.83 6.91
C ALA A 74 -19.22 11.81 5.84
N ALA A 75 -18.34 10.83 5.58
CA ALA A 75 -18.82 9.48 5.33
C ALA A 75 -17.95 8.51 6.11
N GLY A 76 -18.13 8.50 7.44
CA GLY A 76 -17.66 7.38 8.25
C GLY A 76 -18.38 6.12 7.76
N VAL A 77 -17.78 5.42 6.80
CA VAL A 77 -18.12 4.03 6.52
C VAL A 77 -17.59 3.24 7.70
N ARG A 78 -18.35 3.26 8.81
CA ARG A 78 -18.16 2.35 9.92
C ARG A 78 -18.21 0.95 9.33
N CYS A 79 -17.17 0.16 9.56
CA CYS A 79 -17.11 -1.23 9.17
C CYS A 79 -18.46 -1.89 9.47
N MET A 80 -19.14 -2.38 8.43
CA MET A 80 -20.23 -3.32 8.61
C MET A 80 -19.59 -4.55 9.24
N ALA A 81 -19.73 -4.71 10.56
CA ALA A 81 -19.55 -6.00 11.18
C ALA A 81 -20.54 -6.94 10.48
N GLY A 82 -20.02 -7.89 9.70
CA GLY A 82 -20.85 -8.90 9.05
C GLY A 82 -21.64 -9.69 10.10
N PRO A 83 -22.88 -10.11 9.82
CA PRO A 83 -23.67 -10.88 10.78
C PRO A 83 -23.04 -12.25 11.02
N SER A 84 -23.21 -12.73 12.25
CA SER A 84 -22.78 -14.04 12.79
C SER A 84 -23.27 -15.25 12.01
#